data_AF-A0A2A2GSZ9-F1
#
_entry.id   AF-A0A2A2GSZ9-F1
#
_cell.length_a   1.000
_cell.length_b   1.000
_cell.length_c   1.000
_cell.angle_alpha   90.00
_cell.angle_beta   90.00
_cell.angle_gamma   90.00
#
_symmetry.space_group_name_H-M   'P 1'
#
loop_
_entity.id
_entity.type
_entity.pdbx_description
1 polymer ?
#
loop_
_entity_poly.entity_id
_entity_poly.type
_entity_poly.pdbx_seq_one_letter_code
_entity_poly.pdbx_strand_id
1 'polypeptide(L)'
;MKVGVFDSGVGGLSVLKSLLEAKLFESIVYYGDTARVPYGTKDKQTIIRFSLQALDFFVSQHIDMLVVACNTASAYALDSLSQNAPFPVIGVITPGVLATQNKLSSKDSSILVIATKATIASNLYATKLQEKGFCNVKSLATGLFVPFVEEGIYDGKPMQALLEYYFSGYNPPDALILGCTHFPLIAHALSAYFGKDTILIHSGEAIVEYIQSTYHLPTQRPLHSLEFFASDDVNALKHTAKAWLGNLYMP
;
A
#
# COMPACT_ATOMS: atom_id res chain seq x y z
N MET A 1 11.69 2.51 -18.89
CA MET A 1 11.99 2.61 -17.45
C MET A 1 11.55 1.33 -16.76
N LYS A 2 12.44 0.73 -15.98
CA LYS A 2 12.25 -0.49 -15.20
C LYS A 2 12.05 -0.13 -13.72
N VAL A 3 10.95 -0.57 -13.11
CA VAL A 3 10.65 -0.30 -11.70
C VAL A 3 10.66 -1.57 -10.87
N GLY A 4 11.19 -1.50 -9.66
CA GLY A 4 11.02 -2.52 -8.63
C GLY A 4 9.79 -2.20 -7.78
N VAL A 5 9.00 -3.21 -7.42
CA VAL A 5 7.86 -3.09 -6.50
C VAL A 5 8.07 -4.05 -5.34
N PHE A 6 8.30 -3.50 -4.15
CA PHE A 6 8.54 -4.26 -2.93
C PHE A 6 7.32 -4.29 -2.01
N ASP A 7 6.92 -5.49 -1.60
CA ASP A 7 5.94 -5.69 -0.53
C ASP A 7 6.37 -6.79 0.46
N SER A 8 5.76 -6.79 1.64
CA SER A 8 5.97 -7.84 2.64
C SER A 8 5.36 -9.18 2.26
N GLY A 9 4.54 -9.26 1.22
CA GLY A 9 3.87 -10.49 0.81
C GLY A 9 3.10 -10.28 -0.50
N VAL A 10 1.84 -10.74 -0.53
CA VAL A 10 0.96 -10.63 -1.72
C VAL A 10 0.16 -9.33 -1.76
N GLY A 11 0.02 -8.64 -0.61
CA GLY A 11 -0.84 -7.46 -0.51
C GLY A 11 -0.49 -6.37 -1.51
N GLY A 12 0.81 -6.15 -1.74
CA GLY A 12 1.31 -5.12 -2.66
C GLY A 12 0.89 -5.30 -4.12
N LEU A 13 0.29 -6.43 -4.49
CA LEU A 13 -0.35 -6.61 -5.79
C LEU A 13 -1.45 -5.55 -6.04
N SER A 14 -2.07 -4.99 -5.02
CA SER A 14 -3.01 -3.87 -5.17
C SER A 14 -2.34 -2.59 -5.67
N VAL A 15 -1.12 -2.30 -5.21
CA VAL A 15 -0.32 -1.17 -5.71
C VAL A 15 0.19 -1.47 -7.11
N LEU A 16 0.67 -2.70 -7.35
CA LEU A 16 1.08 -3.14 -8.68
C LEU A 16 -0.04 -2.99 -9.71
N LYS A 17 -1.29 -3.33 -9.34
CA LYS A 17 -2.46 -3.16 -10.19
C LYS A 17 -2.62 -1.71 -10.66
N SER A 18 -2.55 -0.74 -9.74
CA SER A 18 -2.62 0.68 -10.09
C SER A 18 -1.47 1.11 -11.01
N LEU A 19 -0.25 0.61 -10.78
CA LEU A 19 0.90 0.91 -11.65
C LEU A 19 0.73 0.34 -13.07
N LEU A 20 0.18 -0.87 -13.20
CA LEU A 20 -0.11 -1.51 -14.48
C LEU A 20 -1.20 -0.76 -15.25
N GLU A 21 -2.27 -0.36 -14.57
CA GLU A 21 -3.38 0.43 -15.15
C GLU A 21 -2.87 1.79 -15.66
N ALA A 22 -1.95 2.42 -14.94
CA ALA A 22 -1.38 3.71 -15.30
C ALA A 22 -0.37 3.64 -16.47
N LYS A 23 0.14 2.45 -16.81
CA LYS A 23 1.08 2.22 -17.93
C LYS A 23 2.29 3.15 -17.90
N LEU A 24 2.90 3.31 -16.72
CA LEU A 24 4.04 4.21 -16.50
C LEU A 24 5.40 3.57 -16.81
N PHE A 25 5.47 2.24 -16.77
CA PHE A 25 6.71 1.48 -16.79
C PHE A 25 6.68 0.43 -17.89
N GLU A 26 7.84 0.19 -18.52
CA GLU A 26 8.00 -0.81 -19.58
C GLU A 26 8.43 -2.17 -19.01
N SER A 27 8.98 -2.17 -17.79
CA SER A 27 9.39 -3.39 -17.10
C SER A 27 9.11 -3.23 -15.61
N ILE A 28 8.52 -4.24 -15.00
CA ILE A 28 8.21 -4.27 -13.58
C ILE A 28 8.77 -5.55 -12.97
N VAL A 29 9.54 -5.40 -11.90
CA VAL A 29 9.99 -6.50 -11.05
C VAL A 29 9.27 -6.41 -9.72
N TYR A 30 8.41 -7.38 -9.42
CA TYR A 30 7.72 -7.47 -8.15
C TYR A 30 8.44 -8.48 -7.23
N TYR A 31 8.73 -8.07 -6.00
CA TYR A 31 9.23 -8.95 -4.95
C TYR A 31 8.33 -8.89 -3.72
N GLY A 32 7.77 -10.04 -3.35
CA GLY A 32 7.01 -10.23 -2.11
C GLY A 32 7.79 -11.02 -1.08
N ASP A 33 7.99 -10.47 0.11
CA ASP A 33 8.69 -11.18 1.20
C ASP A 33 7.79 -12.20 1.96
N THR A 34 7.18 -13.11 1.21
CA THR A 34 6.15 -14.04 1.69
C THR A 34 6.62 -14.97 2.82
N ALA A 35 7.89 -15.34 2.90
CA ALA A 35 8.43 -16.18 3.99
C ALA A 35 8.33 -15.51 5.36
N ARG A 36 8.22 -14.18 5.39
CA ARG A 36 8.30 -13.36 6.61
C ARG A 36 7.07 -12.50 6.80
N VAL A 37 6.04 -12.63 5.97
CA VAL A 37 4.72 -11.98 6.17
C VAL A 37 4.07 -12.49 7.48
N PRO A 38 3.26 -11.68 8.19
CA PRO A 38 3.05 -10.24 8.02
C PRO A 38 4.13 -9.41 8.71
N TYR A 39 4.47 -8.27 8.11
CA TYR A 39 5.33 -7.26 8.75
C TYR A 39 4.59 -6.47 9.83
N GLY A 40 3.27 -6.33 9.73
CA GLY A 40 2.44 -5.47 10.58
C GLY A 40 2.47 -5.77 12.08
N THR A 41 2.99 -6.93 12.49
CA THR A 41 3.13 -7.38 13.88
C THR A 41 4.57 -7.40 14.38
N LYS A 42 5.55 -7.08 13.51
CA LYS A 42 6.98 -7.13 13.85
C LYS A 42 7.47 -5.80 14.42
N ASP A 43 8.61 -5.84 15.10
CA ASP A 43 9.27 -4.64 15.59
C ASP A 43 9.95 -3.85 14.45
N LYS A 44 10.20 -2.56 14.72
CA LYS A 44 10.81 -1.62 13.77
C LYS A 44 12.15 -2.12 13.22
N GLN A 45 13.04 -2.65 14.05
CA GLN A 45 14.38 -3.07 13.62
C GLN A 45 14.32 -4.30 12.73
N THR A 46 13.44 -5.25 13.04
CA THR A 46 13.18 -6.41 12.19
C THR A 46 12.64 -5.99 10.82
N ILE A 47 11.70 -5.03 10.78
CA ILE A 47 11.14 -4.51 9.52
C ILE A 47 12.23 -3.84 8.67
N ILE A 48 13.09 -3.02 9.29
CA ILE A 48 14.23 -2.39 8.60
C ILE A 48 15.17 -3.45 8.05
N ARG A 49 15.58 -4.43 8.87
CA ARG A 49 16.50 -5.50 8.46
C ARG A 49 15.97 -6.30 7.27
N PHE A 50 14.70 -6.73 7.31
CA PHE A 50 14.14 -7.49 6.19
C PHE A 50 14.00 -6.64 4.93
N SER A 51 13.67 -5.35 5.08
CA SER A 51 13.58 -4.43 3.95
C SER A 51 14.95 -4.20 3.29
N LEU A 52 16.03 -4.05 4.08
CA LEU A 52 17.38 -3.92 3.53
C LEU A 52 17.84 -5.19 2.80
N GLN A 53 17.47 -6.38 3.30
CA GLN A 53 17.74 -7.63 2.58
C GLN A 53 16.95 -7.72 1.25
N ALA A 54 15.73 -7.19 1.20
CA ALA A 54 14.99 -7.07 -0.06
C ALA A 54 15.64 -6.05 -1.00
N LEU A 55 16.26 -4.98 -0.47
CA LEU A 55 17.00 -4.02 -1.28
C LEU A 55 18.19 -4.68 -1.98
N ASP A 56 18.93 -5.55 -1.31
CA ASP A 56 20.05 -6.29 -1.92
C ASP A 56 19.60 -7.07 -3.18
N PHE A 57 18.41 -7.68 -3.11
CA PHE A 57 17.79 -8.31 -4.28
C PHE A 57 17.57 -7.28 -5.40
N PHE A 58 16.92 -6.15 -5.13
CA PHE A 58 16.62 -5.14 -6.16
C PHE A 58 17.85 -4.47 -6.77
N VAL A 59 18.94 -4.31 -6.01
CA VAL A 59 20.21 -3.80 -6.54
C VAL A 59 20.73 -4.69 -7.68
N SER A 60 20.58 -6.02 -7.55
CA SER A 60 20.97 -6.97 -8.61
C SER A 60 20.05 -6.95 -9.84
N GLN A 61 18.87 -6.35 -9.75
CA GLN A 61 17.86 -6.37 -10.82
C GLN A 61 18.01 -5.22 -11.83
N HIS A 62 18.95 -4.30 -11.61
CA HIS A 62 19.20 -3.13 -12.45
C HIS A 62 17.92 -2.30 -12.72
N ILE A 63 17.17 -1.99 -11.67
CA ILE A 63 15.98 -1.13 -11.74
C ILE A 63 16.35 0.36 -11.72
N ASP A 64 15.51 1.20 -12.32
CA ASP A 64 15.68 2.66 -12.34
C ASP A 64 15.11 3.33 -11.07
N MET A 65 14.18 2.65 -10.38
CA MET A 65 13.43 3.17 -9.23
C MET A 65 12.81 2.02 -8.43
N LEU A 66 12.69 2.19 -7.11
CA LEU A 66 11.99 1.26 -6.22
C LEU A 66 10.73 1.89 -5.62
N VAL A 67 9.60 1.22 -5.80
CA VAL A 67 8.34 1.49 -5.10
C VAL A 67 8.20 0.54 -3.93
N VAL A 68 8.13 1.09 -2.72
CA VAL A 68 7.82 0.35 -1.48
C VAL A 68 6.31 0.35 -1.29
N ALA A 69 5.64 -0.67 -1.82
CA ALA A 69 4.19 -0.83 -1.74
C ALA A 69 3.70 -1.08 -0.31
N CYS A 70 4.46 -1.82 0.49
CA CYS A 70 4.09 -2.14 1.86
C CYS A 70 4.04 -0.86 2.72
N ASN A 71 2.87 -0.55 3.27
CA ASN A 71 2.68 0.58 4.19
C ASN A 71 3.52 0.43 5.47
N THR A 72 3.69 -0.79 5.98
CA THR A 72 4.53 -1.06 7.16
C THR A 72 6.01 -0.84 6.87
N ALA A 73 6.51 -1.28 5.71
CA ALA A 73 7.88 -1.01 5.30
C ALA A 73 8.09 0.48 5.01
N SER A 74 7.13 1.13 4.35
CA SER A 74 7.16 2.58 4.12
C SER A 74 7.21 3.39 5.43
N ALA A 75 6.56 2.91 6.49
CA ALA A 75 6.53 3.59 7.78
C ALA A 75 7.87 3.55 8.55
N TYR A 76 8.63 2.46 8.43
CA TYR A 76 9.80 2.23 9.28
C TYR A 76 11.12 2.08 8.54
N ALA A 77 11.11 1.63 7.28
CA ALA A 77 12.31 1.30 6.54
C ALA A 77 12.61 2.26 5.38
N LEU A 78 11.70 3.15 5.01
CA LEU A 78 11.85 4.00 3.82
C LEU A 78 13.14 4.83 3.84
N ASP A 79 13.48 5.45 4.98
CA ASP A 79 14.70 6.25 5.11
C ASP A 79 15.96 5.39 4.97
N SER A 80 16.01 4.23 5.64
CA SER A 80 17.14 3.30 5.54
C SER A 80 17.29 2.74 4.13
N LEU A 81 16.18 2.40 3.45
CA LEU A 81 16.20 1.98 2.06
C LEU A 81 16.75 3.08 1.16
N SER A 82 16.26 4.31 1.33
CA SER A 82 16.66 5.47 0.50
C SER A 82 18.15 5.82 0.65
N GLN A 83 18.70 5.67 1.87
CA GLN A 83 20.12 5.93 2.14
C GLN A 83 21.07 4.89 1.54
N ASN A 84 20.59 3.65 1.33
CA ASN A 84 21.43 2.54 0.86
C ASN A 84 21.16 2.17 -0.61
N ALA A 85 20.10 2.70 -1.22
CA ALA A 85 19.75 2.42 -2.61
C ALA A 85 20.54 3.32 -3.59
N PRO A 86 21.03 2.77 -4.73
CA PRO A 86 21.64 3.56 -5.79
C PRO A 86 20.62 4.25 -6.71
N PHE A 87 19.31 4.09 -6.46
CA PHE A 87 18.19 4.61 -7.23
C PHE A 87 17.15 5.26 -6.29
N PRO A 88 16.23 6.09 -6.82
CA PRO A 88 15.13 6.65 -6.01
C PRO A 88 14.25 5.57 -5.38
N VAL A 89 13.93 5.75 -4.10
CA VAL A 89 13.01 4.88 -3.35
C VAL A 89 11.79 5.70 -2.92
N ILE A 90 10.59 5.23 -3.28
CA ILE A 90 9.34 5.92 -2.98
C ILE A 90 8.42 4.99 -2.20
N GLY A 91 8.00 5.44 -1.03
CA GLY A 91 7.01 4.74 -0.20
C GLY A 91 5.61 5.30 -0.38
N VAL A 92 4.59 4.52 -0.01
CA VAL A 92 3.17 4.84 -0.22
C VAL A 92 2.56 5.87 0.75
N ILE A 93 3.23 6.17 1.87
CA ILE A 93 2.66 7.05 2.91
C ILE A 93 2.60 8.51 2.48
N THR A 94 3.71 9.08 2.02
CA THR A 94 3.74 10.47 1.54
C THR A 94 2.77 10.71 0.38
N PRO A 95 2.73 9.85 -0.66
CA PRO A 95 1.68 9.92 -1.68
C PRO A 95 0.27 9.88 -1.10
N GLY A 96 -0.01 8.96 -0.17
CA GLY A 96 -1.32 8.86 0.49
C GLY A 96 -1.74 10.15 1.19
N VAL A 97 -0.81 10.80 1.92
CA VAL A 97 -1.06 12.09 2.58
C VAL A 97 -1.36 13.20 1.57
N LEU A 98 -0.62 13.25 0.46
CA LEU A 98 -0.85 14.25 -0.59
C LEU A 98 -2.19 14.01 -1.30
N ALA A 99 -2.54 12.75 -1.60
CA ALA A 99 -3.84 12.41 -2.17
C ALA A 99 -4.99 12.79 -1.23
N THR A 100 -4.84 12.59 0.08
CA THR A 100 -5.81 13.10 1.08
C THR A 100 -5.93 14.62 1.03
N GLN A 101 -4.80 15.34 0.93
CA GLN A 101 -4.80 16.78 0.79
C GLN A 101 -5.49 17.26 -0.48
N ASN A 102 -5.31 16.56 -1.61
CA ASN A 102 -5.90 16.92 -2.90
C ASN A 102 -7.41 16.64 -2.95
N LYS A 103 -7.88 15.60 -2.25
CA LYS A 103 -9.28 15.17 -2.26
C LYS A 103 -10.16 15.89 -1.22
N LEU A 104 -9.57 16.50 -0.19
CA LEU A 104 -10.31 17.21 0.85
C LEU A 104 -10.27 18.73 0.67
N SER A 105 -11.42 19.38 0.83
CA SER A 105 -11.58 20.83 0.69
C SER A 105 -11.33 21.60 1.98
N SER A 106 -11.41 20.94 3.15
CA SER A 106 -11.27 21.58 4.47
C SER A 106 -10.18 20.91 5.32
N LYS A 107 -9.48 21.71 6.14
CA LYS A 107 -8.50 21.23 7.12
C LYS A 107 -9.14 20.69 8.41
N ASP A 108 -10.43 20.99 8.61
CA ASP A 108 -11.22 20.47 9.72
C ASP A 108 -11.91 19.14 9.41
N SER A 109 -11.80 18.65 8.16
CA SER A 109 -12.32 17.35 7.74
C SER A 109 -11.82 16.23 8.65
N SER A 110 -12.73 15.35 9.03
CA SER A 110 -12.48 14.17 9.82
C SER A 110 -11.78 13.08 8.99
N ILE A 111 -10.59 12.69 9.42
CA ILE A 111 -9.77 11.69 8.73
C ILE A 111 -9.57 10.51 9.66
N LEU A 112 -9.93 9.32 9.18
CA LEU A 112 -9.59 8.06 9.85
C LEU A 112 -8.51 7.34 9.04
N VAL A 113 -7.39 7.03 9.69
CA VAL A 113 -6.33 6.19 9.13
C VAL A 113 -6.48 4.78 9.68
N ILE A 114 -6.73 3.81 8.80
CA ILE A 114 -6.74 2.40 9.18
C ILE A 114 -5.48 1.72 8.63
N ALA A 115 -4.76 0.97 9.47
CA ALA A 115 -3.55 0.27 9.06
C ALA A 115 -3.18 -0.87 10.02
N THR A 116 -2.05 -1.53 9.76
CA THR A 116 -1.47 -2.50 10.69
C THR A 116 -1.00 -1.86 12.01
N LYS A 117 -0.80 -2.66 13.06
CA LYS A 117 -0.29 -2.18 14.35
C LYS A 117 1.04 -1.42 14.19
N ALA A 118 1.98 -1.97 13.44
CA ALA A 118 3.28 -1.34 13.18
C ALA A 118 3.12 0.01 12.46
N THR A 119 2.28 0.09 11.43
CA THR A 119 2.05 1.34 10.70
C THR A 119 1.43 2.42 11.61
N ILE A 120 0.42 2.07 12.40
CA ILE A 120 -0.22 3.02 13.34
C ILE A 120 0.76 3.44 14.44
N ALA A 121 1.53 2.50 15.00
CA ALA A 121 2.52 2.79 16.03
C ALA A 121 3.67 3.68 15.54
N SER A 122 3.95 3.73 14.23
CA SER A 122 4.91 4.68 13.66
C SER A 122 4.47 6.13 13.77
N ASN A 123 3.17 6.38 13.92
CA ASN A 123 2.52 7.69 13.89
C ASN A 123 2.75 8.51 12.60
N LEU A 124 3.36 7.94 11.56
CA LEU A 124 3.87 8.72 10.42
C LEU A 124 2.75 9.38 9.60
N TYR A 125 1.62 8.69 9.40
CA TYR A 125 0.45 9.28 8.74
C TYR A 125 -0.10 10.47 9.52
N ALA A 126 -0.32 10.30 10.83
CA ALA A 126 -0.87 11.36 11.68
C ALA A 126 0.05 12.57 11.72
N THR A 127 1.35 12.37 11.93
CA THR A 127 2.35 13.45 11.91
C THR A 127 2.33 14.19 10.58
N LYS A 128 2.40 13.49 9.44
CA LYS A 128 2.42 14.14 8.12
C LYS A 128 1.11 14.85 7.77
N LEU A 129 -0.05 14.33 8.18
CA LEU A 129 -1.33 15.00 7.99
C LEU A 129 -1.42 16.29 8.84
N GLN A 130 -0.94 16.25 10.08
CA GLN A 130 -0.86 17.42 10.95
C GLN A 130 0.11 18.47 10.41
N GLU A 131 1.24 18.08 9.83
CA GLU A 131 2.16 18.98 9.11
C GLU A 131 1.48 19.66 7.90
N LYS A 132 0.46 19.01 7.30
CA LYS A 132 -0.39 19.61 6.26
C LYS A 132 -1.57 20.42 6.81
N GLY A 133 -1.65 20.61 8.13
CA GLY A 133 -2.66 21.41 8.81
C GLY A 133 -3.96 20.67 9.14
N PHE A 134 -4.04 19.35 8.97
CA PHE A 134 -5.24 18.61 9.36
C PHE A 134 -5.28 18.37 10.87
N CYS A 135 -6.36 18.83 11.51
CA CYS A 135 -6.49 18.79 12.97
C CYS A 135 -7.29 17.58 13.48
N ASN A 136 -8.21 17.03 12.67
CA ASN A 136 -9.12 15.95 13.06
C ASN A 136 -8.68 14.60 12.48
N VAL A 137 -7.49 14.14 12.89
CA VAL A 137 -6.91 12.87 12.43
C VAL A 137 -6.99 11.82 13.53
N LYS A 138 -7.66 10.70 13.24
CA LYS A 138 -7.67 9.50 14.09
C LYS A 138 -6.94 8.37 13.40
N SER A 139 -6.28 7.53 14.18
CA SER A 139 -5.51 6.38 13.70
C SER A 139 -5.98 5.12 14.42
N LEU A 140 -6.34 4.07 13.68
CA LEU A 140 -6.85 2.81 14.23
C LEU A 140 -6.11 1.61 13.62
N ALA A 141 -5.61 0.74 14.50
CA ALA A 141 -4.95 -0.48 14.09
C ALA A 141 -5.99 -1.57 13.77
N THR A 142 -6.13 -1.91 12.49
CA THR A 142 -7.15 -2.84 11.96
C THR A 142 -6.52 -4.09 11.34
N GLY A 143 -5.49 -4.63 12.01
CA GLY A 143 -4.66 -5.72 11.46
C GLY A 143 -5.41 -7.01 11.12
N LEU A 144 -6.60 -7.27 11.68
CA LEU A 144 -7.39 -8.47 11.37
C LEU A 144 -7.97 -8.47 9.95
N PHE A 145 -8.06 -7.32 9.28
CA PHE A 145 -8.45 -7.29 7.87
C PHE A 145 -7.45 -8.01 6.97
N VAL A 146 -6.17 -8.07 7.34
CA VAL A 146 -5.12 -8.74 6.54
C VAL A 146 -5.42 -10.23 6.37
N PRO A 147 -5.53 -11.05 7.44
CA PRO A 147 -5.85 -12.46 7.28
C PRO A 147 -7.24 -12.70 6.67
N PHE A 148 -8.24 -11.84 6.92
CA PHE A 148 -9.54 -11.96 6.26
C PHE A 148 -9.42 -11.84 4.73
N VAL A 149 -8.66 -10.85 4.25
CA VAL A 149 -8.43 -10.65 2.82
C VAL A 149 -7.62 -11.81 2.21
N GLU A 150 -6.63 -12.34 2.93
CA GLU A 150 -5.84 -13.48 2.46
C GLU A 150 -6.66 -14.79 2.40
N GLU A 151 -7.64 -14.96 3.29
CA GLU A 151 -8.62 -16.07 3.27
C GLU A 151 -9.77 -15.84 2.26
N GLY A 152 -9.74 -14.76 1.46
CA GLY A 152 -10.78 -14.47 0.47
C GLY A 152 -12.10 -13.97 1.05
N ILE A 153 -12.12 -13.56 2.32
CA ILE A 153 -13.30 -13.03 3.01
C ILE A 153 -13.35 -11.52 2.80
N TYR A 154 -13.99 -11.09 1.71
CA TYR A 154 -14.09 -9.67 1.34
C TYR A 154 -15.39 -9.00 1.80
N ASP A 155 -16.44 -9.79 2.00
CA ASP A 155 -17.78 -9.33 2.37
C ASP A 155 -18.53 -10.37 3.24
N GLY A 156 -19.85 -10.20 3.35
CA GLY A 156 -20.72 -11.13 4.07
C GLY A 156 -20.66 -10.98 5.60
N LYS A 157 -21.32 -11.91 6.30
CA LYS A 157 -21.49 -11.86 7.76
C LYS A 157 -20.17 -11.80 8.54
N PRO A 158 -19.12 -12.58 8.19
CA PRO A 158 -17.85 -12.49 8.91
C PRO A 158 -17.22 -11.09 8.79
N MET A 159 -17.21 -10.51 7.59
CA MET A 159 -16.68 -9.16 7.38
C MET A 159 -17.50 -8.10 8.11
N GLN A 160 -18.84 -8.20 8.09
CA GLN A 160 -19.72 -7.28 8.82
C GLN A 160 -19.42 -7.28 10.33
N ALA A 161 -19.28 -8.46 10.94
CA ALA A 161 -18.92 -8.57 12.36
C ALA A 161 -17.55 -7.94 12.67
N LEU A 162 -16.59 -8.07 11.75
CA LEU A 162 -15.26 -7.46 11.92
C LEU A 162 -15.29 -5.93 11.77
N LEU A 163 -16.11 -5.42 10.85
CA LEU A 163 -16.35 -3.98 10.70
C LEU A 163 -17.00 -3.40 11.97
N GLU A 164 -18.03 -4.05 12.50
CA GLU A 164 -18.66 -3.67 13.77
C GLU A 164 -17.67 -3.72 14.94
N TYR A 165 -16.83 -4.75 15.01
CA TYR A 165 -15.79 -4.85 16.04
C TYR A 165 -14.84 -3.66 16.05
N TYR A 166 -14.40 -3.19 14.87
CA TYR A 166 -13.47 -2.07 14.77
C TYR A 166 -14.13 -0.69 14.85
N PHE A 167 -15.33 -0.56 14.31
CA PHE A 167 -15.93 0.74 14.01
C PHE A 167 -17.22 1.02 14.76
N SER A 168 -17.66 0.13 15.66
CA SER A 168 -18.76 0.43 16.59
C SER A 168 -18.45 1.73 17.35
N GLY A 169 -19.37 2.69 17.27
CA GLY A 169 -19.23 4.01 17.89
C GLY A 169 -18.39 5.03 17.11
N TYR A 170 -17.90 4.69 15.92
CA TYR A 170 -17.31 5.67 15.00
C TYR A 170 -18.38 6.31 14.12
N ASN A 171 -18.35 7.64 14.01
CA ASN A 171 -19.07 8.34 12.95
C ASN A 171 -18.33 8.13 11.61
N PRO A 172 -19.05 8.13 10.47
CA PRO A 172 -18.42 8.17 9.16
C PRO A 172 -17.41 9.31 9.05
N PRO A 173 -16.14 9.03 8.69
CA PRO A 173 -15.16 10.08 8.45
C PRO A 173 -15.37 10.68 7.05
N ASP A 174 -14.93 11.92 6.85
CA ASP A 174 -14.89 12.54 5.52
C ASP A 174 -13.92 11.80 4.60
N ALA A 175 -12.78 11.36 5.15
CA ALA A 175 -11.83 10.49 4.46
C ALA A 175 -11.38 9.30 5.30
N LEU A 176 -11.32 8.13 4.66
CA LEU A 176 -10.75 6.90 5.21
C LEU A 176 -9.48 6.53 4.43
N ILE A 177 -8.33 6.64 5.07
CA ILE A 177 -7.04 6.23 4.47
C ILE A 177 -6.87 4.73 4.63
N LEU A 178 -6.74 4.03 3.49
CA LEU A 178 -6.48 2.61 3.42
C LEU A 178 -4.97 2.33 3.56
N GLY A 179 -4.43 2.52 4.76
CA GLY A 179 -3.00 2.42 5.10
C GLY A 179 -2.45 0.99 5.16
N CYS A 180 -2.99 0.07 4.35
CA CYS A 180 -2.50 -1.29 4.18
C CYS A 180 -2.80 -1.76 2.76
N THR A 181 -1.90 -2.53 2.17
CA THR A 181 -2.00 -2.99 0.79
C THR A 181 -3.17 -3.96 0.55
N HIS A 182 -3.67 -4.63 1.59
CA HIS A 182 -4.84 -5.51 1.51
C HIS A 182 -6.18 -4.78 1.47
N PHE A 183 -6.26 -3.58 2.04
CA PHE A 183 -7.54 -2.90 2.31
C PHE A 183 -8.32 -2.45 1.06
N PRO A 184 -7.69 -2.15 -0.09
CA PRO A 184 -8.44 -1.93 -1.33
C PRO A 184 -9.39 -3.07 -1.71
N LEU A 185 -9.11 -4.32 -1.30
CA LEU A 185 -9.99 -5.46 -1.64
C LEU A 185 -11.29 -5.51 -0.83
N ILE A 186 -11.33 -4.80 0.31
CA ILE A 186 -12.54 -4.67 1.13
C ILE A 186 -13.16 -3.28 1.01
N ALA A 187 -12.74 -2.48 0.01
CA ALA A 187 -13.24 -1.13 -0.20
C ALA A 187 -14.76 -1.09 -0.35
N HIS A 188 -15.35 -2.07 -1.04
CA HIS A 188 -16.82 -2.17 -1.16
C HIS A 188 -17.50 -2.34 0.20
N ALA A 189 -16.97 -3.22 1.07
CA ALA A 189 -17.53 -3.43 2.41
C ALA A 189 -17.34 -2.19 3.31
N LEU A 190 -16.20 -1.50 3.20
CA LEU A 190 -15.94 -0.24 3.92
C LEU A 190 -16.88 0.89 3.47
N SER A 191 -17.08 1.06 2.16
CA SER A 191 -18.03 2.04 1.63
C SER A 191 -19.48 1.71 1.98
N ALA A 192 -19.85 0.43 2.03
CA ALA A 192 -21.17 0.02 2.47
C ALA A 192 -21.41 0.32 3.97
N TYR A 193 -20.37 0.20 4.80
CA TYR A 193 -20.45 0.45 6.23
C TYR A 193 -20.48 1.94 6.59
N PHE A 194 -19.54 2.73 6.04
CA PHE A 194 -19.45 4.16 6.34
C PHE A 194 -20.36 5.05 5.49
N GLY A 195 -20.85 4.53 4.36
CA GLY A 195 -21.64 5.29 3.39
C GLY A 195 -20.79 5.86 2.26
N LYS A 196 -21.47 6.36 1.23
CA LYS A 196 -20.85 6.83 -0.03
C LYS A 196 -20.13 8.17 0.09
N ASP A 197 -20.41 8.93 1.14
CA ASP A 197 -19.82 10.26 1.36
C ASP A 197 -18.40 10.17 1.94
N THR A 198 -18.03 9.02 2.54
CA THR A 198 -16.66 8.77 2.98
C THR A 198 -15.74 8.50 1.80
N ILE A 199 -14.78 9.40 1.59
CA ILE A 199 -13.79 9.27 0.53
C ILE A 199 -12.73 8.24 0.92
N LEU A 200 -12.60 7.17 0.13
CA LEU A 200 -11.54 6.20 0.32
C LEU A 200 -10.23 6.68 -0.35
N ILE A 201 -9.14 6.66 0.40
CA ILE A 201 -7.81 7.02 -0.10
C ILE A 201 -7.00 5.74 -0.29
N HIS A 202 -6.79 5.35 -1.55
CA HIS A 202 -6.04 4.17 -1.94
C HIS A 202 -4.55 4.48 -2.12
N SER A 203 -3.67 3.72 -1.45
CA SER A 203 -2.20 3.86 -1.60
C SER A 203 -1.72 3.68 -3.05
N GLY A 204 -2.33 2.77 -3.81
CA GLY A 204 -1.97 2.48 -5.21
C GLY A 204 -2.26 3.64 -6.16
N GLU A 205 -3.45 4.24 -6.08
CA GLU A 205 -3.81 5.44 -6.86
C GLU A 205 -2.91 6.62 -6.48
N ALA A 206 -2.70 6.82 -5.17
CA ALA A 206 -1.93 7.94 -4.67
C ALA A 206 -0.47 7.89 -5.14
N ILE A 207 0.16 6.70 -5.15
CA ILE A 207 1.55 6.58 -5.61
C ILE A 207 1.68 6.78 -7.12
N VAL A 208 0.69 6.39 -7.92
CA VAL A 208 0.65 6.68 -9.36
C VAL A 208 0.63 8.19 -9.58
N GLU A 209 -0.30 8.91 -8.94
CA GLU A 209 -0.44 10.37 -9.05
C GLU A 209 0.87 11.08 -8.64
N TYR A 210 1.49 10.62 -7.55
CA TYR A 210 2.75 11.15 -7.07
C TYR A 210 3.90 10.93 -8.07
N ILE A 211 4.03 9.73 -8.63
CA ILE A 211 5.10 9.42 -9.58
C ILE A 211 4.93 10.22 -10.87
N GLN A 212 3.71 10.30 -11.40
CA GLN A 212 3.40 11.08 -12.61
C GLN A 212 3.75 12.56 -12.44
N SER A 213 3.33 13.17 -11.32
CA SER A 213 3.59 14.59 -11.06
C SER A 213 5.06 14.90 -10.74
N THR A 214 5.77 14.00 -10.05
CA THR A 214 7.15 14.25 -9.61
C THR A 214 8.15 13.95 -10.73
N TYR A 215 7.98 12.83 -11.44
CA TYR A 215 8.95 12.34 -12.42
C TYR A 215 8.56 12.62 -13.88
N HIS A 216 7.40 13.24 -14.11
CA HIS A 216 6.92 13.63 -15.44
C HIS A 216 6.94 12.46 -16.44
N LEU A 217 6.64 11.25 -15.95
CA LEU A 217 6.67 10.05 -16.79
C LEU A 217 5.49 10.10 -17.77
N PRO A 218 5.73 9.86 -19.08
CA PRO A 218 4.65 9.78 -20.06
C PRO A 218 3.78 8.57 -19.77
N THR A 219 2.48 8.72 -19.99
CA THR A 219 1.50 7.64 -19.92
C THR A 219 1.51 6.81 -21.21
N GLN A 220 0.95 5.59 -21.15
CA GLN A 220 0.80 4.67 -22.30
C GLN A 220 2.09 3.98 -22.79
N ARG A 221 3.00 3.63 -21.88
CA ARG A 221 4.11 2.75 -22.28
C ARG A 221 3.63 1.29 -22.36
N PRO A 222 3.91 0.56 -23.45
CA PRO A 222 3.64 -0.86 -23.51
C PRO A 222 4.51 -1.59 -22.47
N LEU A 223 3.91 -2.54 -21.76
CA LEU A 223 4.66 -3.36 -20.82
C LEU A 223 5.41 -4.46 -21.60
N HIS A 224 6.73 -4.49 -21.48
CA HIS A 224 7.58 -5.50 -22.10
C HIS A 224 7.82 -6.70 -21.17
N SER A 225 7.85 -6.48 -19.86
CA SER A 225 8.08 -7.56 -18.88
C SER A 225 7.43 -7.28 -17.53
N LEU A 226 6.88 -8.35 -16.96
CA LEU A 226 6.37 -8.39 -15.58
C LEU A 226 6.93 -9.65 -14.91
N GLU A 227 7.83 -9.46 -13.96
CA GLU A 227 8.51 -10.56 -13.28
C GLU A 227 8.11 -10.60 -11.82
N PHE A 228 7.87 -11.81 -11.30
CA PHE A 228 7.46 -12.04 -9.91
C PHE A 228 8.49 -12.88 -9.19
N PHE A 229 8.88 -12.43 -8.01
CA PHE A 229 9.78 -13.10 -7.09
C PHE A 229 9.17 -13.14 -5.69
N ALA A 230 9.47 -14.20 -4.94
CA ALA A 230 9.02 -14.38 -3.58
C ALA A 230 10.15 -14.97 -2.73
N SER A 231 10.17 -14.69 -1.42
CA SER A 231 11.12 -15.32 -0.50
C SER A 231 10.75 -16.74 -0.07
N ASP A 232 9.49 -17.13 -0.23
CA ASP A 232 8.99 -18.50 0.00
C ASP A 232 8.56 -19.14 -1.33
N ASP A 233 7.26 -19.30 -1.58
CA ASP A 233 6.74 -19.89 -2.81
C ASP A 233 6.31 -18.83 -3.85
N VAL A 234 7.09 -18.71 -4.92
CA VAL A 234 6.79 -17.82 -6.06
C VAL A 234 5.55 -18.27 -6.85
N ASN A 235 5.22 -19.56 -6.87
CA ASN A 235 4.05 -20.06 -7.57
C ASN A 235 2.76 -19.68 -6.85
N ALA A 236 2.76 -19.75 -5.52
CA ALA A 236 1.66 -19.24 -4.70
C ALA A 236 1.43 -17.75 -4.94
N LEU A 237 2.49 -16.93 -4.93
CA LEU A 237 2.40 -15.50 -5.27
C LEU A 237 1.82 -15.28 -6.67
N LYS A 238 2.30 -16.03 -7.68
CA LYS A 238 1.79 -15.94 -9.06
C LYS A 238 0.33 -16.37 -9.17
N HIS A 239 -0.12 -17.35 -8.38
CA HIS A 239 -1.52 -17.76 -8.34
C HIS A 239 -2.41 -16.62 -7.82
N THR A 240 -2.05 -15.99 -6.71
CA THR A 240 -2.76 -14.81 -6.17
C THR A 240 -2.72 -13.63 -7.14
N ALA A 241 -1.57 -13.39 -7.79
CA ALA A 241 -1.43 -12.35 -8.80
C ALA A 241 -2.38 -12.54 -9.99
N LYS A 242 -2.56 -13.77 -10.49
CA LYS A 242 -3.55 -14.06 -11.54
C LYS A 242 -4.97 -13.69 -11.10
N ALA A 243 -5.34 -14.04 -9.87
CA ALA A 243 -6.66 -13.75 -9.33
C ALA A 243 -6.90 -12.23 -9.15
N TRP A 244 -5.93 -11.50 -8.60
CA TRP A 244 -6.12 -10.09 -8.22
C TRP A 244 -5.89 -9.11 -9.38
N LEU A 245 -4.96 -9.43 -10.29
CA LEU A 245 -4.65 -8.59 -11.45
C LEU A 245 -5.57 -8.88 -12.65
N GLY A 246 -6.14 -10.09 -12.73
CA GLY A 246 -7.02 -10.49 -13.84
C GLY A 246 -6.33 -10.31 -15.20
N ASN A 247 -6.96 -9.55 -16.10
CA ASN A 247 -6.45 -9.28 -17.45
C ASN A 247 -5.11 -8.53 -17.46
N LEU A 248 -4.70 -7.91 -16.35
CA LEU A 248 -3.42 -7.20 -16.25
C LEU A 248 -2.23 -8.13 -15.94
N TYR A 249 -2.47 -9.41 -15.61
CA TYR A 249 -1.41 -10.36 -15.24
C TYR A 249 -0.50 -10.73 -16.43
N MET A 250 -1.07 -10.82 -17.63
CA MET A 250 -0.37 -11.09 -18.89
C MET A 250 -0.89 -10.08 -19.92
N PRO A 251 -0.38 -8.83 -19.89
CA PRO A 251 -0.83 -7.76 -20.78
C PRO A 251 -0.34 -7.92 -22.22
#